data_AF-A0A2D6E5U8-F1
#
_entry.id   AF-A0A2D6E5U8-F1
#
_cell.length_a   1.000
_cell.length_b   1.000
_cell.length_c   1.000
_cell.angle_alpha   90.00
_cell.angle_beta   90.00
_cell.angle_gamma   90.00
#
_symmetry.space_group_name_H-M   'P 1'
#
loop_
_entity.id
_entity.type
_entity.pdbx_description
1 polymer ?
#
loop_
_entity_poly.entity_id
_entity_poly.type
_entity_poly.pdbx_seq_one_letter_code
_entity_poly.pdbx_strand_id
1 'polypeptide(L)'
;MALLEELQKYLIIDKDELDIALTTQADIFYRISEEHSKVLSLRDEAYENVKMIDADLNMAIREDAVADGRKVTEGFVANAVQTSNGHREAMEEYLILKGKADEWSNLKDSFSQRAHALRELVQLYVAGYYATSSVSGASTQATQHEHEQYLAARRKQRKA
;
A
#
# COMPACT_ATOMS: atom_id res chain seq x y z
N MET A 1 -0.98 9.76 6.01
CA MET A 1 -0.41 8.70 6.87
C MET A 1 -1.47 7.99 7.70
N ALA A 2 -2.36 8.68 8.42
CA ALA A 2 -3.40 8.06 9.25
C ALA A 2 -4.24 6.97 8.54
N LEU A 3 -4.62 7.19 7.28
CA LEU A 3 -5.41 6.22 6.51
C LEU A 3 -4.61 4.94 6.15
N LEU A 4 -3.33 5.08 5.80
CA LEU A 4 -2.48 3.91 5.48
C LEU A 4 -2.33 3.01 6.71
N GLU A 5 -2.05 3.60 7.87
CA GLU A 5 -1.96 2.90 9.15
C GLU A 5 -3.31 2.29 9.58
N GLU A 6 -4.42 2.96 9.31
CA GLU A 6 -5.76 2.42 9.54
C GLU A 6 -5.99 1.15 8.71
N LEU A 7 -5.71 1.21 7.41
CA LEU A 7 -5.93 0.09 6.50
C LEU A 7 -4.98 -1.09 6.76
N GLN A 8 -3.74 -0.83 7.21
CA GLN A 8 -2.80 -1.86 7.63
C GLN A 8 -3.33 -2.75 8.74
N LYS A 9 -4.15 -2.22 9.66
CA LYS A 9 -4.73 -3.02 10.76
C LYS A 9 -5.61 -4.16 10.26
N TYR A 10 -6.20 -4.00 9.08
CA TYR A 10 -7.04 -5.03 8.46
C TYR A 10 -6.23 -6.14 7.79
N LEU A 11 -4.90 -6.06 7.70
CA LEU A 11 -4.07 -7.16 7.19
C LEU A 11 -4.21 -8.43 8.02
N ILE A 12 -4.39 -8.29 9.33
CA ILE A 12 -4.65 -9.41 10.23
C ILE A 12 -6.04 -9.97 9.94
N ILE A 13 -6.13 -11.29 9.79
CA ILE A 13 -7.39 -12.00 9.59
C ILE A 13 -7.81 -12.59 10.94
N ASP A 14 -8.97 -12.16 11.45
CA ASP A 14 -9.61 -12.84 12.58
C ASP A 14 -10.35 -14.09 12.07
N LYS A 15 -9.92 -15.26 12.53
CA LYS A 15 -10.50 -16.56 12.15
C LYS A 15 -11.93 -16.75 12.68
N ASP A 16 -12.34 -15.99 13.69
CA ASP A 16 -13.69 -16.05 14.24
C ASP A 16 -14.66 -15.13 13.47
N GLU A 17 -14.14 -14.29 12.58
CA GLU A 17 -14.89 -13.27 11.82
C GLU A 17 -14.57 -13.33 10.32
N LEU A 18 -14.42 -14.56 9.77
CA LEU A 18 -14.09 -14.78 8.37
C LEU A 18 -15.14 -14.22 7.40
N ASP A 19 -16.42 -14.17 7.80
CA ASP A 19 -17.50 -13.59 7.00
C ASP A 19 -17.35 -12.07 6.85
N ILE A 20 -17.00 -11.39 7.93
CA ILE A 20 -16.68 -9.96 7.91
C ILE A 20 -15.43 -9.75 7.05
N ALA A 21 -14.35 -10.49 7.31
CA ALA A 21 -13.10 -10.35 6.58
C ALA A 21 -13.27 -10.57 5.06
N LEU A 22 -14.16 -11.48 4.64
CA LEU A 22 -14.45 -11.78 3.24
C LEU A 22 -15.30 -10.69 2.58
N THR A 23 -16.33 -10.20 3.26
CA THR A 23 -17.21 -9.15 2.73
C THR A 23 -16.53 -7.79 2.65
N THR A 24 -15.62 -7.47 3.58
CA THR A 24 -14.89 -6.20 3.58
C THR A 24 -13.63 -6.19 2.72
N GLN A 25 -13.12 -7.36 2.29
CA GLN A 25 -11.88 -7.47 1.50
C GLN A 25 -11.90 -6.60 0.24
N ALA A 26 -13.00 -6.64 -0.53
CA ALA A 26 -13.10 -5.91 -1.79
C ALA A 26 -13.14 -4.39 -1.59
N ASP A 27 -13.89 -3.92 -0.59
CA ASP A 27 -13.98 -2.50 -0.24
C ASP A 27 -12.63 -1.94 0.22
N ILE A 28 -11.96 -2.63 1.13
CA ILE A 28 -10.63 -2.22 1.62
C ILE A 28 -9.62 -2.21 0.47
N PHE A 29 -9.61 -3.24 -0.36
CA PHE A 29 -8.71 -3.31 -1.51
C PHE A 29 -8.95 -2.19 -2.52
N TYR A 30 -10.22 -1.82 -2.74
CA TYR A 30 -10.58 -0.68 -3.60
C TYR A 30 -10.04 0.63 -3.03
N ARG A 31 -10.26 0.91 -1.73
CA ARG A 31 -9.73 2.11 -1.05
C ARG A 31 -8.21 2.20 -1.14
N ILE A 32 -7.50 1.09 -0.93
CA ILE A 32 -6.03 1.02 -1.08
C ILE A 32 -5.63 1.35 -2.53
N SER A 33 -6.32 0.76 -3.50
CA SER A 33 -6.03 0.96 -4.93
C SER A 33 -6.27 2.39 -5.37
N GLU A 34 -7.32 3.03 -4.85
CA GLU A 34 -7.66 4.43 -5.13
C GLU A 34 -6.57 5.36 -4.59
N GLU A 35 -6.17 5.21 -3.33
CA GLU A 35 -5.12 6.02 -2.72
C GLU A 35 -3.76 5.78 -3.37
N HIS A 36 -3.43 4.54 -3.69
CA HIS A 36 -2.23 4.21 -4.45
C HIS A 36 -2.23 4.95 -5.80
N SER A 37 -3.34 4.94 -6.54
CA SER A 37 -3.44 5.65 -7.82
C SER A 37 -3.24 7.15 -7.67
N LYS A 38 -3.77 7.77 -6.61
CA LYS A 38 -3.58 9.20 -6.33
C LYS A 38 -2.12 9.53 -6.09
N VAL A 39 -1.45 8.79 -5.20
CA VAL A 39 -0.05 9.04 -4.86
C VAL A 39 0.88 8.73 -6.04
N LEU A 40 0.55 7.72 -6.85
CA LEU A 40 1.26 7.41 -8.08
C LEU A 40 1.23 8.60 -9.07
N SER A 41 0.07 9.21 -9.24
CA SER A 41 -0.08 10.40 -10.09
C SER A 41 0.76 11.57 -9.58
N LEU A 42 0.75 11.82 -8.26
CA LEU A 42 1.55 12.90 -7.66
C LEU A 42 3.06 12.65 -7.84
N ARG A 43 3.50 11.40 -7.67
CA ARG A 43 4.89 11.01 -7.92
C ARG A 43 5.27 11.29 -9.37
N ASP A 44 4.42 10.91 -10.31
CA ASP A 44 4.70 11.07 -11.74
C ASP A 44 4.75 12.55 -12.13
N GLU A 45 3.84 13.37 -11.60
CA GLU A 45 3.86 14.83 -11.75
C GLU A 45 5.16 15.45 -11.19
N ALA A 46 5.59 15.06 -9.99
CA ALA A 46 6.83 15.53 -9.42
C ALA A 46 8.06 15.13 -10.25
N TYR A 47 8.04 13.94 -10.86
CA TYR A 47 9.12 13.53 -11.76
C TYR A 47 9.16 14.34 -13.06
N GLU A 48 8.00 14.68 -13.62
CA GLU A 48 7.95 15.62 -14.75
C GLU A 48 8.44 17.01 -14.35
N ASN A 49 8.13 17.47 -13.13
CA ASN A 49 8.66 18.74 -12.61
C ASN A 49 10.19 18.75 -12.50
N VAL A 50 10.80 17.66 -12.02
CA VAL A 50 12.27 17.51 -12.03
C VAL A 50 12.83 17.70 -13.44
N LYS A 51 12.20 17.09 -14.46
CA LYS A 51 12.67 17.22 -15.85
C LYS A 51 12.53 18.64 -16.38
N MET A 52 11.44 19.34 -16.05
CA MET A 52 11.23 20.72 -16.45
C MET A 52 12.31 21.63 -15.84
N ILE A 53 12.54 21.51 -14.52
CA ILE A 53 13.56 22.27 -13.81
C ILE A 53 14.96 21.97 -14.35
N ASP A 54 15.27 20.71 -14.62
CA ASP A 54 16.56 20.31 -15.21
C ASP A 54 16.76 20.93 -16.60
N ALA A 55 15.71 21.02 -17.41
CA ALA A 55 15.77 21.66 -18.72
C ALA A 55 16.02 23.17 -18.61
N ASP A 56 15.30 23.85 -17.72
CA ASP A 56 15.45 25.29 -17.49
C ASP A 56 16.85 25.63 -16.95
N LEU A 57 17.34 24.85 -15.98
CA LEU A 57 18.69 24.99 -15.44
C LEU A 57 19.75 24.74 -16.50
N ASN A 58 19.56 23.73 -17.36
CA ASN A 58 20.50 23.43 -18.43
C ASN A 58 20.67 24.63 -19.36
N MET A 59 19.56 25.27 -19.76
CA MET A 59 19.58 26.47 -20.61
C MET A 59 20.29 27.62 -19.90
N ALA A 60 19.88 27.95 -18.67
CA ALA A 60 20.46 29.05 -17.91
C ALA A 60 21.97 28.88 -17.68
N ILE A 61 22.42 27.68 -17.29
CA ILE A 61 23.84 27.38 -17.05
C ILE A 61 24.67 27.52 -18.33
N ARG A 62 24.11 27.16 -19.49
CA ARG A 62 24.79 27.33 -20.78
C ARG A 62 24.91 28.80 -21.15
N GLU A 63 23.84 29.57 -20.99
CA GLU A 63 23.84 31.00 -21.26
C GLU A 63 24.88 31.73 -20.39
N ASP A 64 24.89 31.45 -19.08
CA ASP A 64 25.86 32.00 -18.13
C ASP A 64 27.30 31.61 -18.49
N ALA A 65 27.54 30.34 -18.84
CA ALA A 65 28.87 29.87 -19.20
C ALA A 65 29.39 30.51 -20.50
N VAL A 66 28.52 30.75 -21.49
CA VAL A 66 28.88 31.48 -22.72
C VAL A 66 29.18 32.94 -22.41
N ALA A 67 28.36 33.59 -21.58
CA ALA A 67 28.59 34.98 -21.16
C ALA A 67 29.93 35.16 -20.43
N ASP A 68 30.32 34.18 -19.61
CA ASP A 68 31.60 34.16 -18.91
C ASP A 68 32.80 33.72 -19.77
N GLY A 69 32.58 33.39 -21.05
CA GLY A 69 33.62 32.85 -21.94
C GLY A 69 34.16 31.46 -21.53
N ARG A 70 33.41 30.73 -20.69
CA ARG A 70 33.76 29.38 -20.24
C ARG A 70 33.44 28.37 -21.34
N LYS A 71 34.30 27.34 -21.46
CA LYS A 71 34.04 26.23 -22.39
C LYS A 71 32.85 25.40 -21.89
N VAL A 72 31.74 25.47 -22.61
CA VAL A 72 30.56 24.64 -22.36
C VAL A 72 30.85 23.21 -22.80
N THR A 73 30.80 22.27 -21.86
CA THR A 73 30.85 20.83 -22.14
C THR A 73 29.63 20.18 -21.53
N GLU A 74 29.14 19.11 -22.14
CA GLU A 74 27.97 18.38 -21.62
C GLU A 74 28.18 17.90 -20.18
N GLY A 75 29.39 17.43 -19.84
CA GLY A 75 29.73 16.98 -18.48
C GLY A 75 29.73 18.12 -17.45
N PHE A 76 30.17 19.33 -17.84
CA PHE A 76 30.11 20.50 -16.96
C PHE A 76 28.66 20.90 -16.66
N VAL A 77 27.82 21.01 -17.70
CA VAL A 77 26.42 21.42 -17.55
C VAL A 77 25.65 20.39 -16.73
N ALA A 78 25.81 19.09 -17.01
CA ALA A 78 25.16 18.02 -16.26
C ALA A 78 25.53 18.07 -14.76
N ASN A 79 26.80 18.28 -14.43
CA ASN A 79 27.24 18.40 -13.03
C ASN A 79 26.64 19.65 -12.35
N ALA A 80 26.65 20.78 -13.05
CA ALA A 80 26.09 22.03 -12.55
C ALA A 80 24.56 21.96 -12.31
N VAL A 81 23.81 21.29 -13.20
CA VAL A 81 22.37 21.03 -13.00
C VAL A 81 22.15 20.18 -11.74
N GLN A 82 22.85 19.05 -11.63
CA GLN A 82 22.69 18.10 -10.52
C GLN A 82 23.07 18.69 -9.15
N THR A 83 24.00 19.66 -9.15
CA THR A 83 24.43 20.34 -7.91
C THR A 83 23.62 21.59 -7.58
N SER A 84 22.74 22.03 -8.48
CA SER A 84 21.88 23.19 -8.25
C SER A 84 20.84 22.92 -7.15
N ASN A 85 20.47 23.98 -6.43
CA ASN A 85 19.44 23.86 -5.40
C ASN A 85 18.07 23.50 -6.00
N GLY A 86 17.71 24.06 -7.15
CA GLY A 86 16.43 23.79 -7.81
C GLY A 86 16.25 22.31 -8.16
N HIS A 87 17.28 21.67 -8.74
CA HIS A 87 17.26 20.24 -8.99
C HIS A 87 17.10 19.44 -7.69
N ARG A 88 17.90 19.78 -6.67
CA ARG A 88 17.90 19.05 -5.40
C ARG A 88 16.54 19.10 -4.70
N GLU A 89 15.91 20.27 -4.65
CA GLU A 89 14.60 20.47 -4.03
C GLU A 89 13.51 19.68 -4.78
N ALA A 90 13.48 19.76 -6.11
CA ALA A 90 12.52 19.02 -6.92
C ALA A 90 12.73 17.50 -6.82
N MET A 91 13.98 17.05 -6.82
CA MET A 91 14.33 15.65 -6.66
C MET A 91 13.96 15.13 -5.27
N GLU A 92 14.16 15.92 -4.21
CA GLU A 92 13.76 15.56 -2.86
C GLU A 92 12.25 15.35 -2.76
N GLU A 93 11.45 16.26 -3.32
CA GLU A 93 10.00 16.11 -3.37
C GLU A 93 9.57 14.84 -4.13
N TYR A 94 10.14 14.60 -5.31
CA TYR A 94 9.89 13.39 -6.08
C TYR A 94 10.23 12.13 -5.27
N LEU A 95 11.36 12.10 -4.57
CA LEU A 95 11.77 10.94 -3.78
C LEU A 95 10.82 10.68 -2.59
N ILE A 96 10.32 11.74 -1.95
CA ILE A 96 9.31 11.62 -0.89
C ILE A 96 8.02 11.00 -1.44
N LEU A 97 7.53 11.50 -2.58
CA LEU A 97 6.31 11.00 -3.20
C LEU A 97 6.47 9.59 -3.74
N LYS A 98 7.65 9.25 -4.27
CA LYS A 98 8.01 7.89 -4.66
C LYS A 98 7.95 6.93 -3.47
N GLY A 99 8.55 7.30 -2.34
CA GLY A 99 8.48 6.49 -1.13
C GLY A 99 7.04 6.22 -0.69
N LYS A 100 6.19 7.25 -0.70
CA LYS A 100 4.75 7.08 -0.40
C LYS A 100 4.04 6.18 -1.40
N ALA A 101 4.33 6.31 -2.70
CA ALA A 101 3.75 5.45 -3.73
C ALA A 101 4.14 3.98 -3.49
N ASP A 102 5.41 3.74 -3.16
CA ASP A 102 5.94 2.41 -2.87
C ASP A 102 5.28 1.80 -1.61
N GLU A 103 5.05 2.60 -0.54
CA GLU A 103 4.30 2.15 0.65
C GLU A 103 2.89 1.68 0.30
N TRP A 104 2.16 2.45 -0.50
CA TRP A 104 0.81 2.08 -0.95
C TRP A 104 0.81 0.86 -1.87
N SER A 105 1.80 0.75 -2.76
CA SER A 105 2.00 -0.42 -3.60
C SER A 105 2.20 -1.68 -2.75
N ASN A 106 3.09 -1.60 -1.76
CA ASN A 106 3.37 -2.71 -0.84
C ASN A 106 2.11 -3.13 -0.05
N LEU A 107 1.29 -2.16 0.38
CA LEU A 107 0.03 -2.46 1.05
C LEU A 107 -0.97 -3.17 0.12
N LYS A 108 -1.08 -2.71 -1.12
CA LYS A 108 -1.93 -3.34 -2.15
C LYS A 108 -1.50 -4.78 -2.42
N ASP A 109 -0.21 -5.03 -2.57
CA ASP A 109 0.34 -6.37 -2.76
C ASP A 109 0.09 -7.26 -1.54
N SER A 110 0.26 -6.71 -0.34
CA SER A 110 -0.03 -7.40 0.92
C SER A 110 -1.50 -7.80 1.00
N PHE A 111 -2.44 -6.95 0.57
CA PHE A 111 -3.87 -7.29 0.52
C PHE A 111 -4.21 -8.30 -0.57
N SER A 112 -3.46 -8.32 -1.67
CA SER A 112 -3.59 -9.35 -2.69
C SER A 112 -3.20 -10.71 -2.13
N GLN A 113 -2.05 -10.78 -1.44
CA GLN A 113 -1.62 -12.00 -0.72
C GLN A 113 -2.61 -12.40 0.38
N ARG A 114 -3.11 -11.42 1.15
CA ARG A 114 -4.15 -11.64 2.17
C ARG A 114 -5.40 -12.31 1.60
N ALA A 115 -5.83 -11.93 0.39
CA ALA A 115 -7.00 -12.55 -0.24
C ALA A 115 -6.81 -14.06 -0.49
N HIS A 116 -5.60 -14.46 -0.87
CA HIS A 116 -5.24 -15.87 -1.01
C HIS A 116 -5.25 -16.58 0.35
N ALA A 117 -4.59 -16.00 1.36
CA ALA A 117 -4.58 -16.56 2.71
C ALA A 117 -6.00 -16.69 3.31
N LEU A 118 -6.85 -15.69 3.10
CA LEU A 118 -8.25 -15.72 3.54
C LEU A 118 -9.03 -16.87 2.90
N ARG A 119 -8.81 -17.12 1.60
CA ARG A 119 -9.42 -18.26 0.91
C ARG A 119 -8.99 -19.59 1.52
N GLU A 120 -7.72 -19.75 1.85
CA GLU A 120 -7.21 -20.96 2.50
C GLU A 120 -7.78 -21.13 3.92
N LEU A 121 -7.91 -20.04 4.69
CA LEU A 121 -8.54 -20.07 6.02
C LEU A 121 -10.01 -20.48 5.95
N VAL A 122 -10.76 -19.98 4.97
CA VAL A 122 -12.14 -20.40 4.73
C VAL A 122 -12.22 -21.89 4.37
N GLN A 123 -11.30 -22.39 3.54
CA GLN A 123 -11.22 -23.82 3.22
C GLN A 123 -10.95 -24.68 4.45
N LEU A 124 -10.01 -24.27 5.31
CA LEU A 124 -9.73 -24.95 6.58
C LEU A 124 -10.95 -24.97 7.50
N TYR A 125 -11.69 -23.86 7.55
CA TYR A 125 -12.93 -23.78 8.32
C TYR A 125 -14.00 -24.75 7.80
N VAL A 126 -14.23 -24.78 6.48
CA VAL A 126 -15.18 -25.72 5.84
C VAL A 126 -14.78 -27.18 6.06
N ALA A 127 -13.48 -27.48 6.07
CA ALA A 127 -12.95 -28.82 6.36
C ALA A 127 -13.08 -29.23 7.84
N GLY A 128 -13.61 -28.35 8.71
CA GLY A 128 -13.76 -28.62 10.14
C GLY A 128 -12.44 -28.62 10.91
N TYR A 129 -11.38 -28.03 10.37
CA TYR A 129 -10.05 -28.01 10.99
C TYR A 129 -10.11 -27.49 12.45
N TYR A 130 -10.87 -26.41 12.65
CA TYR A 130 -11.03 -25.78 13.97
C TYR A 130 -12.03 -26.48 14.90
N ALA A 131 -12.70 -27.55 14.46
CA ALA A 131 -13.64 -28.32 15.29
C ALA A 131 -12.95 -29.33 16.24
N THR A 132 -11.62 -29.41 16.23
CA THR A 132 -10.84 -30.45 16.94
C THR A 132 -10.48 -30.08 18.38
N SER A 133 -11.46 -29.68 19.18
CA SER A 133 -11.31 -29.64 20.64
C SER A 133 -12.61 -29.96 21.36
N SER A 134 -13.17 -31.16 21.12
CA SER A 134 -13.73 -32.01 22.18
C SER A 134 -14.44 -33.25 21.60
N VAL A 135 -13.96 -34.42 22.04
CA VAL A 135 -14.61 -35.73 22.04
C VAL A 135 -14.53 -36.56 20.74
N SER A 136 -13.84 -37.68 20.90
CA SER A 136 -13.89 -38.88 20.08
C SER A 136 -15.33 -39.33 19.78
N GLY A 137 -15.65 -39.46 18.50
CA GLY A 137 -16.78 -40.27 18.03
C GLY A 137 -18.12 -39.53 17.93
N ALA A 138 -18.60 -39.41 16.69
CA ALA A 138 -20.00 -39.20 16.32
C ALA A 138 -20.65 -37.85 16.72
N SER A 139 -20.20 -36.69 16.18
CA SER A 139 -21.02 -35.46 16.31
C SER A 139 -20.64 -34.27 15.42
N THR A 140 -20.27 -34.44 14.14
CA THR A 140 -19.97 -33.28 13.26
C THR A 140 -21.12 -32.24 13.20
N GLN A 141 -22.38 -32.65 13.41
CA GLN A 141 -23.54 -31.74 13.47
C GLN A 141 -23.75 -31.04 14.82
N ALA A 142 -23.37 -31.65 15.95
CA ALA A 142 -23.56 -31.02 17.26
C ALA A 142 -22.51 -29.94 17.52
N THR A 143 -21.27 -30.17 17.07
CA THR A 143 -20.16 -29.22 17.22
C THR A 143 -20.38 -27.94 16.39
N GLN A 144 -21.00 -28.04 15.21
CA GLN A 144 -21.38 -26.87 14.40
C GLN A 144 -22.42 -26.00 15.13
N HIS A 145 -23.40 -26.63 15.77
CA HIS A 145 -24.47 -25.93 16.46
C HIS A 145 -23.98 -25.21 17.73
N GLU A 146 -23.00 -25.78 18.45
CA GLU A 146 -22.36 -25.14 19.61
C GLU A 146 -21.45 -23.98 19.20
N HIS A 147 -20.69 -24.12 18.11
CA HIS A 147 -19.86 -23.04 17.60
C HIS A 147 -20.70 -21.87 17.09
N GLU A 148 -21.80 -22.13 16.37
CA GLU A 148 -22.77 -21.11 15.98
C GLU A 148 -23.38 -20.37 17.20
N GLN A 149 -23.68 -21.10 18.28
CA GLN A 149 -24.17 -20.48 19.52
C GLN A 149 -23.11 -19.60 20.20
N TYR A 150 -21.84 -20.02 20.21
CA TYR A 150 -20.73 -19.20 20.70
C TYR A 150 -20.53 -17.92 19.88
N LEU A 151 -20.52 -18.02 18.54
CA LEU A 151 -20.40 -16.88 17.64
C LEU A 151 -21.60 -15.92 17.80
N ALA A 152 -22.82 -16.45 17.94
CA ALA A 152 -24.02 -15.66 18.19
C ALA A 152 -23.98 -14.92 19.53
N ALA A 153 -23.41 -15.53 20.58
CA ALA A 153 -23.25 -14.90 21.89
C ALA A 153 -22.23 -13.74 21.84
N ARG A 154 -21.09 -13.93 21.18
CA ARG A 154 -20.07 -12.88 20.99
C ARG A 154 -20.60 -11.71 20.15
N ARG A 155 -21.37 -11.99 19.09
CA ARG A 155 -22.04 -10.96 18.26
C ARG A 155 -23.05 -10.12 19.04
N LYS A 156 -23.72 -10.71 20.04
CA LYS A 156 -24.65 -9.98 20.93
C LYS A 156 -23.93 -9.08 21.93
N GLN A 157 -22.82 -9.55 22.52
CA GLN A 157 -22.01 -8.74 23.44
C GLN A 157 -21.38 -7.51 22.79
N ARG A 158 -21.18 -7.54 21.47
CA ARG A 158 -20.55 -6.45 20.71
C ARG A 158 -21.54 -5.37 20.23
N LYS A 159 -22.85 -5.59 20.39
CA LYS A 159 -23.93 -4.63 20.04
C LYS A 159 -24.52 -3.90 21.26
N ALA A 160 -24.09 -4.27 22.48
CA ALA A 160 -24.42 -3.61 23.73
C ALA A 160 -23.29 -2.66 24.13
#